data_AF-A0A4V1EQ56-F1
#
_entry.id   AF-A0A4V1EQ56-F1
#
_cell.length_a   1.000
_cell.length_b   1.000
_cell.length_c   1.000
_cell.angle_alpha   90.00
_cell.angle_beta   90.00
_cell.angle_gamma   90.00
#
_symmetry.space_group_name_H-M   'P 1'
#
loop_
_entity.id
_entity.type
_entity.pdbx_description
1 polymer ?
#
loop_
_entity_poly.entity_id
_entity_poly.type
_entity_poly.pdbx_seq_one_letter_code
_entity_poly.pdbx_strand_id
1 'polypeptide(L)'
;MIKGFKEFILRGNVIDLAVAVVIGAAFTAVVNAIVASIITPLIEIFWKADENGVPGIPVPDIYGGTVTFPIGGLITAVVSFLAVAVVVYFAFVMPMNLWKARQAARAGVREPEAAPAPTEQELLVQIRDLLEQQNKTRP
;
A
#
# COMPACT_ATOMS: atom_id res chain seq x y z
N MET A 1 5.40 -32.16 14.60
CA MET A 1 4.64 -30.95 14.21
C MET A 1 5.45 -29.67 14.40
N ILE A 2 5.99 -29.39 15.59
CA ILE A 2 6.76 -28.14 15.85
C ILE A 2 8.04 -28.03 15.01
N LYS A 3 8.76 -29.13 14.72
CA LYS A 3 9.91 -29.14 13.80
C LYS A 3 9.53 -28.79 12.35
N GLY A 4 8.47 -29.41 11.82
CA GLY A 4 7.99 -29.13 10.47
C GLY A 4 7.41 -27.72 10.29
N PHE A 5 6.83 -27.15 11.34
CA PHE A 5 6.40 -25.74 11.35
C PHE A 5 7.58 -24.77 11.32
N LYS A 6 8.65 -25.06 12.08
CA LYS A 6 9.89 -24.29 12.03
C LYS A 6 10.54 -24.36 10.64
N GLU A 7 10.61 -25.52 10.02
CA GLU A 7 11.12 -25.70 8.65
C GLU A 7 10.26 -24.99 7.58
N PHE A 8 8.96 -24.87 7.80
CA PHE A 8 8.05 -24.12 6.93
C PHE A 8 8.29 -22.60 7.01
N ILE A 9 8.42 -22.06 8.23
CA ILE A 9 8.69 -20.63 8.44
C ILE A 9 10.10 -20.26 7.95
N LEU A 10 11.09 -21.12 8.15
CA LEU A 10 12.46 -20.90 7.70
C LEU A 10 12.64 -20.89 6.18
N ARG A 11 11.58 -21.15 5.39
CA ARG A 11 11.59 -21.03 3.93
C ARG A 11 11.71 -19.57 3.43
N GLY A 12 12.00 -18.61 4.32
CA GLY A 12 12.38 -17.21 4.02
C GLY A 12 11.21 -16.35 3.55
N ASN A 13 10.64 -16.71 2.40
CA ASN A 13 9.53 -16.00 1.74
C ASN A 13 8.28 -15.87 2.63
N VAL A 14 8.04 -16.82 3.55
CA VAL A 14 6.88 -16.80 4.45
C VAL A 14 7.06 -15.80 5.58
N ILE A 15 8.29 -15.62 6.09
CA ILE A 15 8.56 -14.64 7.15
C ILE A 15 8.39 -13.22 6.61
N ASP A 16 8.98 -12.93 5.46
CA ASP A 16 8.91 -11.59 4.86
C ASP A 16 7.47 -11.20 4.52
N LEU A 17 6.69 -12.16 3.98
CA LEU A 17 5.27 -11.97 3.73
C LEU A 17 4.49 -11.75 5.03
N ALA A 18 4.73 -12.56 6.07
CA ALA A 18 4.05 -12.41 7.36
C ALA A 18 4.35 -11.06 8.01
N VAL A 19 5.61 -10.62 7.97
CA VAL A 19 6.04 -9.32 8.49
C VAL A 19 5.38 -8.19 7.71
N ALA A 20 5.35 -8.26 6.37
CA ALA A 20 4.70 -7.26 5.53
C ALA A 20 3.21 -7.11 5.86
N VAL A 21 2.49 -8.22 6.03
CA VAL A 21 1.05 -8.21 6.36
C VAL A 21 0.80 -7.61 7.75
N VAL A 22 1.58 -8.02 8.76
CA VAL A 22 1.42 -7.52 10.14
C VAL A 22 1.73 -6.02 10.23
N ILE A 23 2.81 -5.56 9.60
CA ILE A 23 3.17 -4.14 9.57
C ILE A 23 2.11 -3.34 8.81
N GLY A 24 1.64 -3.84 7.67
CA GLY A 24 0.58 -3.20 6.88
C GLY A 24 -0.72 -3.02 7.68
N ALA A 25 -1.14 -4.05 8.43
CA ALA A 25 -2.33 -4.00 9.28
C ALA A 25 -2.16 -3.00 10.43
N ALA A 26 -1.04 -3.05 11.15
CA ALA A 26 -0.76 -2.14 12.27
C ALA A 26 -0.71 -0.68 11.81
N PHE A 27 -0.08 -0.41 10.66
CA PHE A 27 0.02 0.93 10.11
C PHE A 27 -1.36 1.46 9.69
N THR A 28 -2.17 0.64 9.00
CA THR A 28 -3.54 1.00 8.62
C THR A 28 -4.36 1.39 9.86
N ALA A 29 -4.20 0.68 10.98
CA ALA A 29 -4.88 1.01 12.23
C ALA A 29 -4.46 2.39 12.78
N VAL A 30 -3.16 2.73 12.74
CA VAL A 30 -2.67 4.06 13.17
C VAL A 30 -3.24 5.17 12.29
N VAL A 31 -3.21 5.01 10.96
CA VAL A 31 -3.74 6.03 10.05
C VAL A 31 -5.25 6.19 10.23
N ASN A 32 -5.99 5.09 10.37
CA ASN A 32 -7.42 5.13 10.65
C ASN A 32 -7.73 5.84 11.97
N ALA A 33 -6.93 5.62 13.02
CA ALA A 33 -7.09 6.31 14.30
C ALA A 33 -6.89 7.83 14.17
N ILE A 34 -5.90 8.26 13.38
CA ILE A 34 -5.65 9.69 13.10
C ILE A 34 -6.81 10.30 12.30
N VAL A 35 -7.28 9.61 11.27
CA VAL A 35 -8.40 10.08 10.46
C VAL A 35 -9.68 10.17 11.30
N ALA A 36 -9.99 9.14 12.10
CA ALA A 36 -11.15 9.13 12.98
C ALA A 36 -11.10 10.21 14.06
N SER A 37 -9.92 10.52 14.60
CA SER A 37 -9.75 11.47 15.70
C SER A 37 -9.59 12.93 15.27
N ILE A 38 -9.12 13.19 14.04
CA ILE A 38 -8.82 14.55 13.56
C ILE A 38 -9.68 14.90 12.35
N ILE A 39 -9.70 14.05 11.32
CA ILE A 39 -10.33 14.36 10.04
C ILE A 39 -11.85 14.25 10.12
N THR A 40 -12.37 13.17 10.72
CA THR A 40 -13.82 12.98 10.91
C THR A 40 -14.46 14.14 11.68
N PRO A 41 -13.96 14.56 12.86
CA PRO A 41 -14.57 15.69 13.57
C PRO A 41 -14.41 17.01 12.82
N LEU A 42 -13.33 17.22 12.05
CA LEU A 42 -13.21 18.40 11.19
C LEU A 42 -14.28 18.42 10.10
N ILE A 43 -14.58 17.28 9.49
CA ILE A 43 -15.65 17.16 8.49
C ILE A 43 -17.01 17.40 9.14
N GLU A 44 -17.27 16.85 10.33
CA GLU A 44 -18.53 17.03 11.06
C GLU A 44 -18.79 18.50 11.44
N ILE A 45 -17.73 19.30 11.64
CA ILE A 45 -17.86 20.75 11.86
C ILE A 45 -18.38 21.48 10.61
N PHE A 46 -17.89 21.10 9.42
CA PHE A 46 -18.30 21.71 8.15
C PHE A 46 -19.56 21.05 7.54
N TRP A 47 -19.88 19.83 7.95
CA TRP A 47 -20.98 19.01 7.45
C TRP A 47 -21.70 18.32 8.62
N LYS A 48 -22.68 19.00 9.21
CA LYS A 48 -23.54 18.42 10.25
C LYS A 48 -24.52 17.43 9.63
N ALA A 49 -24.40 16.15 10.01
CA ALA A 49 -25.55 15.26 9.97
C ALA A 49 -26.59 15.80 10.97
N ASP A 50 -27.84 15.93 10.52
CA ASP A 50 -28.95 16.52 11.29
C ASP A 50 -29.16 15.83 12.65
N GLU A 51 -29.93 16.46 13.55
CA GLU A 51 -30.07 16.26 15.02
C GLU A 51 -30.29 14.82 15.53
N ASN A 52 -30.42 13.82 14.65
CA ASN A 52 -30.47 12.39 15.00
C ASN A 52 -29.15 11.63 14.70
N GLY A 53 -28.08 12.31 14.28
CA GLY A 53 -26.76 11.70 14.09
C GLY A 53 -26.67 10.70 12.92
N VAL A 54 -27.71 10.59 12.10
CA VAL A 54 -27.73 9.72 10.92
C VAL A 54 -27.91 10.58 9.68
N PRO A 55 -26.86 10.77 8.86
CA PRO A 55 -27.00 11.49 7.60
C PRO A 55 -27.71 10.59 6.59
N GLY A 56 -29.03 10.71 6.48
CA GLY A 56 -29.80 9.94 5.53
C GLY A 56 -31.15 10.52 5.17
N ILE A 57 -31.62 10.18 3.97
CA ILE A 57 -32.99 10.47 3.54
C ILE A 57 -33.89 9.48 4.29
N PRO A 58 -34.81 9.93 5.15
CA PRO A 58 -35.78 9.04 5.79
C PRO A 58 -36.73 8.53 4.71
N VAL A 59 -36.70 7.22 4.45
CA VAL A 59 -37.65 6.58 3.55
C VAL A 59 -38.64 5.78 4.41
N PRO A 60 -39.96 5.96 4.23
CA PRO A 60 -40.94 5.19 4.98
C PRO A 60 -40.87 3.72 4.55
N ASP A 61 -40.77 2.82 5.53
CA ASP A 61 -40.84 1.39 5.34
C ASP A 61 -42.30 0.95 5.17
N ILE A 62 -42.49 -0.18 4.47
CA ILE A 62 -43.79 -0.75 4.13
C ILE A 62 -44.55 -1.24 5.40
N TYR A 63 -43.85 -1.29 6.54
CA TYR A 63 -44.35 -1.71 7.86
C TYR A 63 -44.48 -0.56 8.88
N GLY A 64 -44.35 0.71 8.45
CA GLY A 64 -44.55 1.88 9.33
C GLY A 64 -43.34 2.30 10.17
N GLY A 65 -42.16 1.77 9.87
CA GLY A 65 -40.87 2.26 10.39
C GLY A 65 -40.21 3.29 9.47
N THR A 66 -39.21 4.00 9.98
CA THR A 66 -38.32 4.85 9.17
C THR A 66 -36.99 4.13 8.95
N VAL A 67 -36.63 3.84 7.70
CA VAL A 67 -35.31 3.34 7.34
C VAL A 67 -34.47 4.52 6.87
N THR A 68 -33.45 4.86 7.66
CA THR A 68 -32.53 5.95 7.33
C THR A 68 -31.37 5.39 6.49
N PHE A 69 -31.27 5.77 5.22
CA PHE A 69 -30.12 5.41 4.38
C PHE A 69 -28.91 6.29 4.73
N PRO A 70 -27.83 5.77 5.34
CA PRO A 70 -26.71 6.59 5.82
C PRO A 70 -25.80 7.04 4.67
N ILE A 71 -26.29 7.93 3.80
CA ILE A 71 -25.52 8.53 2.70
C ILE A 71 -24.30 9.29 3.24
N GLY A 72 -24.41 9.94 4.41
CA GLY A 72 -23.24 10.59 5.00
C GLY A 72 -22.24 9.61 5.61
N GLY A 73 -22.66 8.41 6.03
CA GLY A 73 -21.71 7.36 6.43
C GLY A 73 -20.82 6.93 5.25
N LEU A 74 -21.42 6.84 4.05
CA LEU A 74 -20.68 6.55 2.82
C LEU A 74 -19.73 7.71 2.45
N ILE A 75 -20.19 8.96 2.50
CA ILE A 75 -19.34 10.13 2.20
C ILE A 75 -18.18 10.23 3.20
N THR A 76 -18.44 10.08 4.50
CA THR A 76 -17.41 10.08 5.54
C THR A 76 -16.39 8.95 5.31
N ALA A 77 -16.84 7.75 4.91
CA ALA A 77 -15.94 6.65 4.58
C ALA A 77 -15.05 6.96 3.36
N VAL A 78 -15.61 7.56 2.30
CA VAL A 78 -14.86 7.97 1.10
C VAL A 78 -13.83 9.06 1.44
N VAL A 79 -14.22 10.07 2.21
CA VAL A 79 -13.30 11.14 2.62
C VAL A 79 -12.21 10.59 3.54
N SER A 80 -12.57 9.68 4.46
CA SER A 80 -11.60 8.99 5.32
C SER A 80 -10.59 8.19 4.50
N PHE A 81 -11.05 7.44 3.50
CA PHE A 81 -10.18 6.69 2.58
C PHE A 81 -9.22 7.62 1.81
N LEU A 82 -9.72 8.75 1.29
CA LEU A 82 -8.88 9.76 0.63
C LEU A 82 -7.86 10.37 1.60
N ALA A 83 -8.25 10.65 2.85
CA ALA A 83 -7.35 11.19 3.86
C ALA A 83 -6.23 10.19 4.20
N VAL A 84 -6.55 8.90 4.37
CA VAL A 84 -5.55 7.83 4.54
C VAL A 84 -4.57 7.85 3.37
N ALA A 85 -5.08 7.84 2.12
CA ALA A 85 -4.25 7.84 0.92
C ALA A 85 -3.29 9.05 0.86
N VAL A 86 -3.77 10.24 1.23
CA VAL A 86 -2.95 11.46 1.29
C VAL A 86 -1.85 11.34 2.35
N VAL A 87 -2.17 10.86 3.55
CA VAL A 87 -1.19 10.68 4.63
C VAL A 87 -0.11 9.67 4.21
N VAL A 88 -0.49 8.53 3.64
CA VAL A 88 0.48 7.53 3.15
C VAL A 88 1.35 8.10 2.05
N TYR A 89 0.76 8.83 1.10
CA TYR A 89 1.50 9.45 0.01
C TYR A 89 2.52 10.47 0.50
N PHE A 90 2.10 11.41 1.36
CA PHE A 90 3.00 12.46 1.85
C PHE A 90 4.05 11.96 2.85
N ALA A 91 3.70 11.00 3.72
CA ALA A 91 4.61 10.52 4.76
C ALA A 91 5.62 9.47 4.27
N PHE A 92 5.29 8.69 3.22
CA PHE A 92 6.13 7.59 2.75
C PHE A 92 6.53 7.72 1.28
N VAL A 93 5.55 7.88 0.38
CA VAL A 93 5.81 7.88 -1.06
C VAL A 93 6.64 9.10 -1.46
N MET A 94 6.26 10.30 -0.98
CA MET A 94 6.97 11.54 -1.28
C MET A 94 8.42 11.55 -0.77
N PRO A 95 8.73 11.25 0.51
CA PRO A 95 10.11 11.23 0.97
C PRO A 95 10.91 10.11 0.32
N MET A 96 10.32 8.93 0.10
CA MET A 96 11.00 7.85 -0.60
C MET A 96 11.31 8.22 -2.05
N ASN A 97 10.38 8.86 -2.76
CA ASN A 97 10.60 9.38 -4.11
C ASN A 97 11.65 10.50 -4.13
N LEU A 98 11.65 11.40 -3.14
CA LEU A 98 12.63 12.47 -3.01
C LEU A 98 14.04 11.94 -2.70
N TRP A 99 14.13 10.91 -1.85
CA TRP A 99 15.40 10.25 -1.53
C TRP A 99 15.94 9.48 -2.74
N LYS A 100 15.08 8.74 -3.44
CA LYS A 100 15.43 8.08 -4.71
C LYS A 100 15.88 9.11 -5.76
N ALA A 101 15.17 10.23 -5.89
CA ALA A 101 15.54 11.31 -6.81
C ALA A 101 16.89 11.96 -6.44
N ARG A 102 17.18 12.15 -5.15
CA ARG A 102 18.48 12.65 -4.67
C ARG A 102 19.61 11.66 -4.85
N GLN A 103 19.35 10.35 -4.71
CA GLN A 103 20.33 9.30 -5.00
C GLN A 103 20.61 9.22 -6.51
N ALA A 104 19.58 9.30 -7.36
CA ALA A 104 19.71 9.36 -8.80
C ALA A 104 20.49 10.61 -9.27
N ALA A 105 20.23 11.78 -8.65
CA ALA A 105 20.95 13.01 -8.96
C ALA A 105 22.42 12.99 -8.51
N ARG A 106 22.74 12.28 -7.41
CA ARG A 106 24.13 12.12 -6.91
C ARG A 106 24.92 11.08 -7.69
N ALA A 107 24.27 10.09 -8.28
CA ALA A 107 24.94 9.04 -9.04
C ALA A 107 25.34 9.48 -10.46
N GLY A 108 24.80 10.59 -11.00
CA GLY A 108 25.12 11.07 -12.36
C GLY A 108 24.67 10.12 -13.49
N VAL A 109 24.16 8.94 -13.14
CA VAL A 109 23.59 7.96 -14.06
C VAL A 109 22.09 8.19 -14.07
N ARG A 110 21.57 8.68 -15.21
CA ARG A 110 20.19 8.40 -15.59
C ARG A 110 20.09 6.90 -15.74
N GLU A 111 19.72 6.19 -14.68
CA GLU A 111 19.27 4.83 -14.83
C GLU A 111 17.75 4.81 -14.87
N PRO A 112 17.18 4.08 -15.85
CA PRO A 112 15.75 4.06 -16.09
C PRO A 112 15.07 3.42 -14.88
N GLU A 113 13.80 3.74 -14.71
CA GLU A 113 12.80 2.89 -14.07
C GLU A 113 13.30 1.45 -13.89
N ALA A 114 13.61 1.09 -12.64
CA ALA A 114 13.97 -0.24 -12.18
C ALA A 114 14.25 -1.23 -13.32
N ALA A 115 15.43 -1.14 -13.95
CA ALA A 115 15.88 -2.28 -14.74
C ALA A 115 15.94 -3.44 -13.73
N PRO A 116 15.13 -4.50 -13.87
CA PRO A 116 15.28 -5.65 -13.00
C PRO A 116 16.76 -6.05 -13.09
N ALA A 117 17.38 -6.35 -11.96
CA ALA A 117 18.67 -7.01 -11.98
C ALA A 117 18.56 -8.13 -13.04
N PRO A 118 19.52 -8.21 -14.00
CA PRO A 118 19.36 -9.09 -15.14
C PRO A 118 18.95 -10.44 -14.61
N THR A 119 17.78 -10.89 -15.05
CA THR A 119 17.18 -12.10 -14.55
C THR A 119 18.19 -13.23 -14.71
N GLU A 120 18.15 -14.23 -13.83
CA GLU A 120 19.10 -15.36 -13.92
C GLU A 120 19.14 -15.95 -15.34
N GLN A 121 18.02 -15.88 -16.06
CA GLN A 121 17.89 -16.26 -17.46
C GLN A 121 18.72 -15.38 -18.40
N GLU A 122 18.70 -14.06 -18.25
CA GLU A 122 19.52 -13.12 -19.03
C GLU A 122 21.01 -13.27 -18.73
N LEU A 123 21.37 -13.53 -17.48
CA LEU A 123 22.75 -13.85 -17.10
C LEU A 123 23.23 -15.17 -17.72
N LEU A 124 22.38 -16.21 -17.73
CA LEU A 124 22.70 -17.48 -18.36
C LEU A 124 22.86 -17.37 -19.88
N VAL A 125 22.06 -16.51 -20.53
CA VAL A 125 22.21 -16.21 -21.97
C VAL A 125 23.53 -15.48 -22.22
N GLN A 126 23.86 -14.47 -21.41
CA GLN A 126 25.15 -13.77 -21.52
C GLN A 126 26.35 -14.70 -21.28
N ILE A 127 26.27 -15.61 -20.31
CA ILE A 127 27.30 -16.61 -20.04
C ILE A 127 27.43 -17.59 -21.22
N ARG A 128 26.31 -18.06 -21.79
CA ARG A 128 26.34 -18.93 -22.98
C ARG A 128 27.04 -18.23 -24.14
N ASP A 129 26.68 -16.98 -24.41
CA ASP A 129 27.21 -16.23 -25.55
C ASP A 129 28.71 -15.92 -25.36
N LEU A 130 29.14 -15.64 -24.12
CA LEU A 130 30.57 -15.50 -23.77
C LEU A 130 31.33 -16.82 -23.90
N LEU A 131 30.73 -17.96 -23.52
CA LEU A 131 31.34 -19.28 -23.68
C LEU A 131 31.44 -19.69 -25.16
N GLU A 132 30.45 -19.37 -25.99
CA GLU A 132 30.53 -19.60 -27.44
C GLU A 132 31.63 -18.77 -28.09
N GLN A 133 31.77 -17.49 -27.69
CA GLN A 133 32.87 -16.65 -28.16
C GLN A 133 34.23 -17.21 -27.74
N GLN A 134 34.35 -17.69 -26.50
CA GLN A 134 35.57 -18.30 -25.98
C GLN A 134 35.91 -19.63 -26.68
N ASN A 135 34.89 -20.42 -27.05
CA ASN A 135 35.09 -21.68 -27.77
C ASN A 135 35.50 -21.45 -29.23
N LYS A 136 35.00 -20.39 -29.88
CA LYS A 136 35.45 -19.97 -31.22
C LYS A 136 36.87 -19.39 -31.25
N THR A 137 37.38 -18.89 -30.13
CA THR A 137 38.73 -18.31 -30.02
C THR A 137 39.79 -19.29 -29.52
N ARG A 138 39.42 -20.52 -29.15
CA ARG A 138 40.37 -21.60 -28.86
C ARG A 138 40.72 -22.34 -30.17
N PRO A 139 42.00 -22.41 -30.57
CA PRO A 139 42.43 -23.11 -31.78
C PRO A 139 42.24 -24.63 -31.69
#